data_AF-A0A0P7WTR7-F1
#
_entry.id   AF-A0A0P7WTR7-F1
#
_cell.length_a   1.000
_cell.length_b   1.000
_cell.length_c   1.000
_cell.angle_alpha   90.00
_cell.angle_beta   90.00
_cell.angle_gamma   90.00
#
_symmetry.space_group_name_H-M   'P 1'
#
loop_
_entity.id
_entity.type
_entity.pdbx_description
1 polymer ?
#
loop_
_entity_poly.entity_id
_entity_poly.type
_entity_poly.pdbx_seq_one_letter_code
_entity_poly.pdbx_strand_id
1 'polypeptide(L)'
;MDPLEHAEAPHRRTREKGAENLKPGCWPPWSRFSSWLECVCVVTFDLELGQAIELVYPQDVKLTEKERTSICYMSFPDSYSGCLGDTQFSFRLRQSVGQKGSRFGPEDTYNRDAPVTLQREVAHYYGFVYFRQVKDVSVKRGYFQKSLVLVSRLPYVNLFHSLLQLIAPEYFEKLEPCLEAVCNEIDQWPSPVPGMTLNLPVMGVVMQVRIPTTNDKLGGSPLRQSQKENLLPAPMVLPTIHELDLFRCFQSLLIHIQMLWELMLLGEPVVIMAPSPTVSSETVLALVSSISPLKYCCDFRPYFTIHDSEFKEYTTRTQAPPNVILGVTNPFFIKTFQYWPHVIRLGELKMSVSLSHVLCRPMKGDLPKQLKVKKLAKLKTLDTKS
;
A
#
# COMPACT_ATOMS: atom_id res chain seq x y z
N MET A 1 -32.77 49.13 -50.39
CA MET A 1 -34.11 48.63 -50.70
C MET A 1 -34.23 47.30 -50.00
N ASP A 2 -35.23 47.24 -49.14
CA ASP A 2 -35.79 46.13 -48.35
C ASP A 2 -35.00 45.44 -47.24
N PRO A 3 -35.72 45.07 -46.15
CA PRO A 3 -35.21 45.03 -44.79
C PRO A 3 -35.17 43.61 -44.20
N LEU A 4 -34.48 43.52 -43.06
CA LEU A 4 -34.35 42.37 -42.18
C LEU A 4 -35.71 41.93 -41.60
N GLU A 5 -36.12 40.69 -41.86
CA GLU A 5 -37.10 39.96 -41.03
C GLU A 5 -36.35 39.05 -40.03
N HIS A 6 -36.59 39.31 -38.74
CA HIS A 6 -36.24 38.44 -37.63
C HIS A 6 -37.22 37.25 -37.59
N ALA A 7 -36.69 36.03 -37.61
CA ALA A 7 -37.44 34.82 -37.26
C ALA A 7 -36.76 34.13 -36.07
N GLU A 8 -37.48 34.08 -34.95
CA GLU A 8 -37.12 33.43 -33.70
C GLU A 8 -36.96 31.90 -33.88
N ALA A 9 -35.90 31.34 -33.30
CA ALA A 9 -35.68 29.89 -33.24
C ALA A 9 -36.36 29.29 -32.00
N PRO A 10 -36.94 28.08 -32.08
CA PRO A 10 -37.80 27.55 -31.03
C PRO A 10 -37.00 27.00 -29.84
N HIS A 11 -37.40 27.41 -28.63
CA HIS A 11 -36.95 26.83 -27.36
C HIS A 11 -37.28 25.34 -27.28
N ARG A 12 -36.27 24.49 -27.50
CA ARG A 12 -36.33 23.06 -27.23
C ARG A 12 -36.12 22.86 -25.72
N ARG A 13 -37.21 22.77 -24.97
CA ARG A 13 -37.20 22.27 -23.57
C ARG A 13 -36.68 20.83 -23.56
N THR A 14 -35.41 20.65 -23.29
CA THR A 14 -34.84 19.36 -22.93
C THR A 14 -35.40 18.96 -21.58
N ARG A 15 -36.00 17.78 -21.57
CA ARG A 15 -36.70 17.16 -20.45
C ARG A 15 -35.66 16.65 -19.46
N GLU A 16 -35.23 17.49 -18.53
CA GLU A 16 -34.55 17.08 -17.31
C GLU A 16 -35.51 16.21 -16.50
N LYS A 17 -35.41 14.90 -16.65
CA LYS A 17 -36.03 13.91 -15.76
C LYS A 17 -35.08 12.73 -15.62
N GLY A 18 -34.33 12.72 -14.52
CA GLY A 18 -33.52 11.56 -14.16
C GLY A 18 -32.47 11.75 -13.08
N ALA A 19 -32.64 12.65 -12.11
CA ALA A 19 -31.73 12.69 -10.94
C ALA A 19 -32.40 13.09 -9.61
N GLU A 20 -33.72 13.28 -9.57
CA GLU A 20 -34.42 13.68 -8.35
C GLU A 20 -35.65 12.78 -8.13
N ASN A 21 -35.42 11.63 -7.49
CA ASN A 21 -36.37 10.89 -6.63
C ASN A 21 -35.85 9.47 -6.30
N LEU A 22 -34.64 9.36 -5.76
CA LEU A 22 -34.27 8.16 -5.01
C LEU A 22 -34.85 8.32 -3.60
N LYS A 23 -35.79 7.44 -3.24
CA LYS A 23 -36.32 7.36 -1.87
C LYS A 23 -35.13 7.23 -0.88
N PRO A 24 -35.14 7.92 0.27
CA PRO A 24 -34.16 7.67 1.31
C PRO A 24 -34.28 6.20 1.75
N GLY A 25 -33.28 5.39 1.39
CA GLY A 25 -33.22 3.97 1.78
C GLY A 25 -33.03 2.94 0.65
N CYS A 26 -33.02 3.32 -0.63
CA CYS A 26 -32.77 2.36 -1.72
C CYS A 26 -31.35 2.52 -2.29
N TRP A 27 -30.35 2.34 -1.45
CA TRP A 27 -28.96 2.29 -1.91
C TRP A 27 -28.71 0.92 -2.56
N PRO A 28 -27.88 0.83 -3.63
CA PRO A 28 -27.40 -0.45 -4.10
C PRO A 28 -26.74 -1.23 -2.95
N PRO A 29 -26.85 -2.57 -2.91
CA PRO A 29 -26.07 -3.38 -1.98
C PRO A 29 -24.59 -2.99 -2.02
N TRP A 30 -23.93 -2.94 -0.86
CA TRP A 30 -22.50 -2.63 -0.75
C TRP A 30 -22.07 -1.22 -1.18
N SER A 31 -23.03 -0.31 -1.34
CA SER A 31 -22.75 1.06 -1.78
C SER A 31 -21.85 1.85 -0.82
N ARG A 32 -22.03 1.68 0.50
CA ARG A 32 -21.21 2.36 1.51
C ARG A 32 -19.89 1.65 1.71
N PHE A 33 -19.87 0.32 1.64
CA PHE A 33 -18.65 -0.48 1.58
C PHE A 33 -17.74 0.02 0.46
N SER A 34 -18.31 0.26 -0.72
CA SER A 34 -17.59 0.75 -1.91
C SER A 34 -17.01 2.17 -1.74
N SER A 35 -17.49 2.93 -0.76
CA SER A 35 -16.86 4.21 -0.41
C SER A 35 -15.50 4.04 0.25
N TRP A 36 -15.20 2.86 0.81
CA TRP A 36 -13.97 2.57 1.55
C TRP A 36 -13.10 1.51 0.86
N LEU A 37 -13.70 0.43 0.40
CA LEU A 37 -13.02 -0.75 -0.14
C LEU A 37 -13.66 -1.16 -1.47
N GLU A 38 -12.83 -1.63 -2.40
CA GLU A 38 -13.31 -2.27 -3.63
C GLU A 38 -13.68 -3.73 -3.37
N CYS A 39 -12.84 -4.43 -2.60
CA CYS A 39 -13.10 -5.77 -2.11
C CYS A 39 -12.16 -6.15 -0.98
N VAL A 40 -12.49 -7.25 -0.30
CA VAL A 40 -11.60 -8.03 0.55
C VAL A 40 -11.30 -9.35 -0.17
N CYS A 41 -10.02 -9.71 -0.25
CA CYS A 41 -9.58 -10.97 -0.82
C CYS A 41 -8.91 -11.82 0.25
N VAL A 42 -9.20 -13.12 0.23
CA VAL A 42 -8.49 -14.12 1.01
C VAL A 42 -7.65 -14.94 0.05
N VAL A 43 -6.35 -14.99 0.29
CA VAL A 43 -5.40 -15.71 -0.55
C VAL A 43 -4.73 -16.81 0.28
N THR A 44 -4.76 -18.04 -0.21
CA THR A 44 -4.10 -19.20 0.40
C THR A 44 -3.01 -19.76 -0.50
N PHE A 45 -2.19 -20.62 0.07
CA PHE A 45 -1.25 -21.43 -0.69
C PHE A 45 -1.82 -22.82 -0.93
N ASP A 46 -2.26 -23.07 -2.16
CA ASP A 46 -2.64 -24.38 -2.65
C ASP A 46 -1.39 -25.15 -3.13
N LEU A 47 -1.36 -26.47 -2.90
CA LEU A 47 -0.19 -27.29 -3.21
C LEU A 47 0.00 -27.53 -4.72
N GLU A 48 -1.08 -27.48 -5.50
CA GLU A 48 -1.07 -27.73 -6.94
C GLU A 48 -1.00 -26.41 -7.71
N LEU A 49 -1.75 -25.40 -7.27
CA LEU A 49 -1.89 -24.12 -7.98
C LEU A 49 -0.92 -23.04 -7.47
N GLY A 50 -0.33 -23.22 -6.28
CA GLY A 50 0.43 -22.16 -5.62
C GLY A 50 -0.48 -21.14 -4.94
N GLN A 51 -0.16 -19.84 -5.02
CA GLN A 51 -0.99 -18.80 -4.42
C GLN A 51 -2.32 -18.68 -5.17
N ALA A 52 -3.44 -18.85 -4.47
CA ALA A 52 -4.78 -18.82 -5.05
C ALA A 52 -5.74 -17.99 -4.19
N ILE A 53 -6.67 -17.29 -4.84
CA ILE A 53 -7.77 -16.60 -4.14
C ILE A 53 -8.79 -17.66 -3.72
N GLU A 54 -8.97 -17.81 -2.41
CA GLU A 54 -10.01 -18.67 -1.82
C GLU A 54 -11.36 -17.96 -1.82
N LEU A 55 -11.37 -16.66 -1.46
CA LEU A 55 -12.59 -15.88 -1.29
C LEU A 55 -12.40 -14.44 -1.76
N VAL A 56 -13.43 -13.88 -2.40
CA VAL A 56 -13.56 -12.44 -2.68
C VAL A 56 -14.88 -11.97 -2.10
N TYR A 57 -14.83 -10.87 -1.37
CA TYR A 57 -16.00 -10.23 -0.79
C TYR A 57 -16.05 -8.74 -1.15
N PRO A 58 -17.21 -8.16 -1.50
CA PRO A 58 -18.48 -8.83 -1.78
C PRO A 58 -18.42 -9.81 -2.97
N GLN A 59 -19.29 -10.82 -2.98
CA GLN A 59 -19.26 -11.92 -3.97
C GLN A 59 -19.57 -11.47 -5.41
N ASP A 60 -20.23 -10.32 -5.57
CA ASP A 60 -20.59 -9.73 -6.87
C ASP A 60 -19.43 -8.92 -7.49
N VAL A 61 -18.32 -8.72 -6.76
CA VAL A 61 -17.15 -8.02 -7.28
C VAL A 61 -16.48 -8.86 -8.38
N LYS A 62 -16.29 -8.24 -9.54
CA LYS A 62 -15.65 -8.86 -10.71
C LYS A 62 -14.23 -8.32 -10.89
N LEU A 63 -13.27 -9.04 -10.31
CA LEU A 63 -11.84 -8.85 -10.61
C LEU A 63 -11.50 -9.51 -11.95
N THR A 64 -10.73 -8.82 -12.78
CA THR A 64 -10.16 -9.41 -14.00
C THR A 64 -9.17 -10.52 -13.65
N GLU A 65 -8.93 -11.46 -14.56
CA GLU A 65 -7.95 -12.53 -14.33
C GLU A 65 -6.55 -11.97 -13.99
N LYS A 66 -6.13 -10.92 -14.71
CA LYS A 66 -4.88 -10.20 -14.43
C LYS A 66 -4.83 -9.66 -13.00
N GLU A 67 -5.89 -8.99 -12.54
CA GLU A 67 -5.97 -8.46 -11.16
C GLU A 67 -5.95 -9.58 -10.12
N ARG A 68 -6.68 -10.68 -10.36
CA ARG A 68 -6.67 -11.86 -9.46
C ARG A 68 -5.27 -12.43 -9.33
N THR A 69 -4.59 -12.65 -10.45
CA THR A 69 -3.21 -13.15 -10.47
C THR A 69 -2.25 -12.19 -9.76
N SER A 70 -2.37 -10.88 -10.01
CA SER A 70 -1.56 -9.86 -9.33
C SER A 70 -1.78 -9.87 -7.81
N ILE A 71 -3.04 -9.92 -7.36
CA ILE A 71 -3.36 -10.01 -5.93
C ILE A 71 -2.76 -11.29 -5.32
N CYS A 72 -2.93 -12.45 -5.96
CA CYS A 72 -2.36 -13.72 -5.48
C CYS A 72 -0.87 -13.62 -5.18
N TYR A 73 -0.08 -13.20 -6.18
CA TYR A 73 1.37 -13.22 -6.06
C TYR A 73 1.94 -12.11 -5.19
N MET A 74 1.30 -10.93 -5.16
CA MET A 74 1.75 -9.83 -4.29
C MET A 74 1.26 -9.96 -2.85
N SER A 75 0.35 -10.88 -2.54
CA SER A 75 -0.14 -11.09 -1.17
C SER A 75 0.77 -11.98 -0.33
N PHE A 76 1.85 -12.53 -0.90
CA PHE A 76 2.80 -13.41 -0.23
C PHE A 76 4.21 -12.82 -0.32
N PRO A 77 5.05 -12.98 0.71
CA PRO A 77 6.47 -12.66 0.61
C PRO A 77 7.15 -13.48 -0.51
N ASP A 78 7.88 -12.80 -1.39
CA ASP A 78 8.62 -13.38 -2.53
C ASP A 78 9.87 -14.18 -2.14
N SER A 79 10.23 -14.14 -0.86
CA SER A 79 11.46 -14.68 -0.29
C SER A 79 11.15 -15.47 0.97
N TYR A 80 11.77 -16.65 1.10
CA TYR A 80 11.57 -17.56 2.22
C TYR A 80 12.25 -17.11 3.53
N SER A 81 12.99 -16.00 3.53
CA SER A 81 13.78 -15.56 4.67
C SER A 81 12.90 -14.93 5.75
N GLY A 82 12.67 -15.66 6.85
CA GLY A 82 12.37 -15.07 8.15
C GLY A 82 10.93 -14.59 8.41
N CYS A 83 9.97 -14.84 7.52
CA CYS A 83 8.57 -14.40 7.69
C CYS A 83 7.73 -15.35 8.56
N LEU A 84 8.28 -15.89 9.67
CA LEU A 84 7.48 -16.67 10.61
C LEU A 84 6.61 -15.74 11.46
N GLY A 85 5.34 -16.09 11.64
CA GLY A 85 4.35 -15.29 12.34
C GLY A 85 3.52 -14.43 11.38
N ASP A 86 3.15 -13.24 11.86
CA ASP A 86 2.27 -12.31 11.16
C ASP A 86 3.09 -11.16 10.54
N THR A 87 2.81 -10.82 9.29
CA THR A 87 3.50 -9.77 8.54
C THR A 87 2.49 -8.88 7.83
N GLN A 88 2.64 -7.57 7.99
CA GLN A 88 1.80 -6.58 7.31
C GLN A 88 2.60 -5.78 6.30
N PHE A 89 2.03 -5.55 5.13
CA PHE A 89 2.68 -4.78 4.08
C PHE A 89 1.65 -4.31 3.05
N SER A 90 2.06 -3.39 2.19
CA SER A 90 1.18 -2.85 1.14
C SER A 90 1.78 -3.08 -0.23
N PHE A 91 0.93 -3.30 -1.23
CA PHE A 91 1.31 -3.27 -2.64
C PHE A 91 0.40 -2.30 -3.40
N ARG A 92 0.82 -1.92 -4.60
CA ARG A 92 0.04 -1.10 -5.53
C ARG A 92 -0.01 -1.82 -6.88
N LEU A 93 -1.20 -1.99 -7.44
CA LEU A 93 -1.39 -2.67 -8.71
C LEU A 93 -2.16 -1.80 -9.69
N ARG A 94 -1.83 -1.89 -10.97
CA ARG A 94 -2.51 -1.13 -12.04
C ARG A 94 -3.86 -1.77 -12.37
N GLN A 95 -4.89 -0.95 -12.45
CA GLN A 95 -6.23 -1.37 -12.90
C GLN A 95 -6.18 -1.81 -14.37
N SER A 96 -6.88 -2.89 -14.71
CA SER A 96 -7.00 -3.35 -16.10
C SER A 96 -7.83 -2.38 -16.96
N VAL A 97 -7.41 -2.16 -18.20
CA VAL A 97 -8.10 -1.28 -19.18
C VAL A 97 -9.51 -1.82 -19.46
N GLY A 98 -10.52 -0.94 -19.50
CA GLY A 98 -11.89 -1.30 -19.88
C GLY A 98 -12.82 -1.70 -18.73
N GLN A 99 -12.35 -1.71 -17.48
CA GLN A 99 -13.27 -1.63 -16.36
C GLN A 99 -13.99 -0.28 -16.40
N LYS A 100 -15.33 -0.30 -16.31
CA LYS A 100 -16.16 0.91 -16.29
C LYS A 100 -15.55 1.89 -15.31
N GLY A 101 -15.13 3.04 -15.84
CA GLY A 101 -14.48 4.10 -15.08
C GLY A 101 -15.24 4.36 -13.78
N SER A 102 -14.49 4.42 -12.69
CA SER A 102 -14.85 4.83 -11.35
C SER A 102 -16.37 5.04 -11.11
N ARG A 103 -16.95 4.27 -10.18
CA ARG A 103 -18.29 4.56 -9.62
C ARG A 103 -18.43 6.02 -9.16
N PHE A 104 -17.30 6.68 -8.94
CA PHE A 104 -17.14 8.08 -8.60
C PHE A 104 -16.79 8.87 -9.87
N GLY A 105 -17.74 9.62 -10.40
CA GLY A 105 -17.57 10.43 -11.59
C GLY A 105 -16.69 11.68 -11.36
N PRO A 106 -16.56 12.56 -12.37
CA PRO A 106 -15.83 13.83 -12.24
C PRO A 106 -16.39 14.79 -11.17
N GLU A 107 -17.58 14.51 -10.63
CA GLU A 107 -18.18 15.19 -9.47
C GLU A 107 -17.91 14.46 -8.14
N ASP A 108 -16.79 13.74 -8.00
CA ASP A 108 -16.42 13.15 -6.72
C ASP A 108 -16.12 14.25 -5.69
N THR A 109 -17.11 14.52 -4.84
CA THR A 109 -17.02 15.51 -3.76
C THR A 109 -15.86 15.22 -2.81
N TYR A 110 -15.46 13.95 -2.67
CA TYR A 110 -14.30 13.58 -1.84
C TYR A 110 -13.00 14.18 -2.40
N ASN A 111 -12.67 13.92 -3.66
CA ASN A 111 -11.41 14.34 -4.25
C ASN A 111 -11.23 15.87 -4.32
N ARG A 112 -12.33 16.62 -4.38
CA ARG A 112 -12.31 18.09 -4.35
C ARG A 112 -11.73 18.65 -3.06
N ASP A 113 -12.10 18.06 -1.92
CA ASP A 113 -11.80 18.60 -0.59
C ASP A 113 -10.68 17.82 0.13
N ALA A 114 -10.26 16.68 -0.42
CA ALA A 114 -9.16 15.84 0.09
C ALA A 114 -7.77 16.36 -0.35
N PRO A 115 -6.72 16.22 0.49
CA PRO A 115 -5.35 16.51 0.08
C PRO A 115 -4.95 15.73 -1.17
N VAL A 116 -4.16 16.35 -2.05
CA VAL A 116 -3.79 15.78 -3.36
C VAL A 116 -3.07 14.42 -3.24
N THR A 117 -2.36 14.20 -2.14
CA THR A 117 -1.66 12.95 -1.81
C THR A 117 -2.60 11.83 -1.34
N LEU A 118 -3.85 12.15 -1.00
CA LEU A 118 -4.86 11.24 -0.44
C LEU A 118 -6.13 11.12 -1.29
N GLN A 119 -6.12 11.69 -2.49
CA GLN A 119 -7.18 11.51 -3.46
C GLN A 119 -7.32 10.03 -3.85
N ARG A 120 -8.52 9.62 -4.24
CA ARG A 120 -8.79 8.27 -4.76
C ARG A 120 -7.97 8.04 -6.02
N GLU A 121 -7.24 6.92 -6.03
CA GLU A 121 -6.53 6.50 -7.23
C GLU A 121 -7.50 5.97 -8.29
N VAL A 122 -7.35 6.50 -9.50
CA VAL A 122 -8.18 6.09 -10.65
C VAL A 122 -7.54 4.94 -11.39
N ALA A 123 -6.22 4.97 -11.55
CA ALA A 123 -5.47 4.02 -12.38
C ALA A 123 -4.90 2.83 -11.59
N HIS A 124 -4.89 2.90 -10.26
CA HIS A 124 -4.27 1.89 -9.41
C HIS A 124 -5.18 1.54 -8.23
N TYR A 125 -5.03 0.31 -7.75
CA TYR A 125 -5.55 -0.13 -6.47
C TYR A 125 -4.39 -0.28 -5.48
N TYR A 126 -4.66 0.02 -4.21
CA TYR A 126 -3.80 -0.34 -3.09
C TYR A 126 -4.31 -1.63 -2.47
N GLY A 127 -3.41 -2.60 -2.29
CA GLY A 127 -3.66 -3.79 -1.51
C GLY A 127 -2.94 -3.70 -0.17
N PHE A 128 -3.69 -3.76 0.92
CA PHE A 128 -3.16 -3.84 2.28
C PHE A 128 -3.24 -5.29 2.72
N VAL A 129 -2.11 -5.87 3.11
CA VAL A 129 -1.97 -7.31 3.33
C VAL A 129 -1.69 -7.59 4.79
N TYR A 130 -2.41 -8.56 5.35
CA TYR A 130 -2.04 -9.29 6.55
C TYR A 130 -1.72 -10.73 6.16
N PHE A 131 -0.46 -11.10 6.21
CA PHE A 131 0.02 -12.45 5.92
C PHE A 131 0.34 -13.18 7.23
N ARG A 132 -0.18 -14.39 7.38
CA ARG A 132 0.16 -15.29 8.49
C ARG A 132 0.90 -16.50 7.94
N GLN A 133 2.05 -16.79 8.54
CA GLN A 133 2.78 -18.02 8.33
C GLN A 133 3.16 -18.66 9.66
N VAL A 134 2.49 -19.75 10.01
CA VAL A 134 2.77 -20.50 11.25
C VAL A 134 3.08 -21.95 10.92
N LYS A 135 3.91 -22.58 11.74
CA LYS A 135 4.20 -24.01 11.59
C LYS A 135 2.93 -24.80 11.91
N ASP A 136 2.53 -25.64 10.96
CA ASP A 136 1.36 -26.49 11.12
C ASP A 136 1.70 -27.89 10.62
N VAL A 137 1.78 -28.82 11.57
CA VAL A 137 2.14 -30.22 11.29
C VAL A 137 1.01 -31.00 10.62
N SER A 138 -0.23 -30.50 10.67
CA SER A 138 -1.38 -31.13 10.03
C SER A 138 -1.39 -30.89 8.50
N VAL A 139 -0.70 -29.85 8.04
CA VAL A 139 -0.60 -29.49 6.62
C VAL A 139 0.63 -30.18 6.01
N LYS A 140 0.48 -30.80 4.83
CA LYS A 140 1.56 -31.54 4.13
C LYS A 140 2.86 -30.74 3.97
N ARG A 141 2.77 -29.42 3.83
CA ARG A 141 3.92 -28.50 3.66
C ARG A 141 4.58 -28.08 4.97
N GLY A 142 3.99 -28.42 6.12
CA GLY A 142 4.49 -28.10 7.45
C GLY A 142 4.23 -26.66 7.91
N TYR A 143 3.56 -25.85 7.08
CA TYR A 143 3.23 -24.45 7.39
C TYR A 143 1.82 -24.12 6.90
N PHE A 144 1.05 -23.48 7.76
CA PHE A 144 -0.15 -22.73 7.39
C PHE A 144 0.29 -21.39 6.83
N GLN A 145 -0.20 -21.04 5.63
CA GLN A 145 0.06 -19.75 5.00
C GLN A 145 -1.23 -19.18 4.41
N LYS A 146 -1.63 -18.01 4.88
CA LYS A 146 -2.85 -17.34 4.44
C LYS A 146 -2.70 -15.83 4.54
N SER A 147 -3.26 -15.11 3.57
CA SER A 147 -3.30 -13.66 3.53
C SER A 147 -4.73 -13.16 3.51
N LEU A 148 -5.02 -12.17 4.34
CA LEU A 148 -6.21 -11.33 4.22
C LEU A 148 -5.79 -9.99 3.59
N VAL A 149 -6.50 -9.58 2.55
CA VAL A 149 -6.12 -8.43 1.71
C VAL A 149 -7.28 -7.47 1.57
N LEU A 150 -7.10 -6.23 2.01
CA LEU A 150 -8.05 -5.14 1.75
C LEU A 150 -7.62 -4.41 0.47
N VAL A 151 -8.51 -4.31 -0.51
CA VAL A 151 -8.25 -3.60 -1.77
C VAL A 151 -9.03 -2.29 -1.75
N SER A 152 -8.34 -1.16 -1.93
CA SER A 152 -8.96 0.17 -1.90
C SER A 152 -8.37 1.11 -2.95
N ARG A 153 -9.15 2.15 -3.30
CA ARG A 153 -8.66 3.33 -4.03
C ARG A 153 -8.11 4.41 -3.09
N LEU A 154 -8.35 4.31 -1.78
CA LEU A 154 -7.91 5.27 -0.79
C LEU A 154 -6.54 4.84 -0.23
N PRO A 155 -5.52 5.72 -0.25
CA PRO A 155 -4.19 5.40 0.30
C PRO A 155 -4.15 5.56 1.84
N TYR A 156 -5.15 5.03 2.55
CA TYR A 156 -5.24 5.13 4.01
C TYR A 156 -4.50 3.99 4.71
N VAL A 157 -3.18 3.99 4.52
CA VAL A 157 -2.27 2.91 4.95
C VAL A 157 -2.49 2.56 6.43
N ASN A 158 -2.48 3.54 7.33
CA ASN A 158 -2.59 3.30 8.77
C ASN A 158 -3.97 2.78 9.19
N LEU A 159 -5.05 3.32 8.60
CA LEU A 159 -6.41 2.85 8.86
C LEU A 159 -6.57 1.37 8.46
N PHE A 160 -6.20 1.03 7.23
CA PHE A 160 -6.44 -0.32 6.72
C PHE A 160 -5.53 -1.37 7.37
N HIS A 161 -4.31 -1.01 7.76
CA HIS A 161 -3.46 -1.90 8.58
C HIS A 161 -4.02 -2.10 9.99
N SER A 162 -4.50 -1.03 10.64
CA SER A 162 -5.15 -1.14 11.95
C SER A 162 -6.41 -2.00 11.89
N LEU A 163 -7.20 -1.84 10.83
CA LEU A 163 -8.39 -2.65 10.56
C LEU A 163 -8.01 -4.14 10.35
N LEU A 164 -6.95 -4.42 9.58
CA LEU A 164 -6.45 -5.78 9.39
C LEU A 164 -5.92 -6.42 10.69
N GLN A 165 -5.33 -5.65 11.60
CA GLN A 165 -4.90 -6.16 12.92
C GLN A 165 -6.08 -6.69 13.74
N LEU A 166 -7.27 -6.12 13.56
CA LEU A 166 -8.49 -6.55 14.23
C LEU A 166 -9.14 -7.73 13.51
N ILE A 167 -9.28 -7.65 12.18
CA ILE A 167 -10.05 -8.64 11.41
C ILE A 167 -9.27 -9.94 11.22
N ALA A 168 -7.99 -9.88 10.85
CA ALA A 168 -7.27 -11.06 10.37
C ALA A 168 -7.14 -12.18 11.42
N PRO A 169 -6.78 -11.90 12.70
CA PRO A 169 -6.71 -12.95 13.71
C PRO A 169 -8.04 -13.68 13.90
N GLU A 170 -9.13 -12.93 13.99
CA GLU A 170 -10.49 -13.44 14.17
C GLU A 170 -10.97 -14.23 12.94
N TYR A 171 -10.68 -13.72 11.74
CA TYR A 171 -10.99 -14.41 10.49
C TYR A 171 -10.25 -15.75 10.38
N PHE A 172 -8.98 -15.83 10.78
CA PHE A 172 -8.23 -17.10 10.70
C PHE A 172 -8.77 -18.19 11.63
N GLU A 173 -9.56 -17.83 12.64
CA GLU A 173 -10.24 -18.77 13.53
C GLU A 173 -11.69 -19.04 13.11
N LYS A 174 -12.43 -17.98 12.77
CA LYS A 174 -13.90 -18.02 12.54
C LYS A 174 -14.29 -18.09 11.06
N LEU A 175 -13.34 -17.90 10.14
CA LEU A 175 -13.49 -18.03 8.69
C LEU A 175 -14.58 -17.10 8.09
N GLU A 176 -15.25 -17.54 7.02
CA GLU A 176 -16.14 -16.73 6.18
C GLU A 176 -17.26 -16.00 6.93
N PRO A 177 -17.98 -16.60 7.91
CA PRO A 177 -19.03 -15.88 8.65
C PRO A 177 -18.52 -14.63 9.38
N CYS A 178 -17.28 -14.66 9.87
CA CYS A 178 -16.65 -13.50 10.48
C CYS A 178 -16.41 -12.40 9.45
N LEU A 179 -15.91 -12.76 8.26
CA LEU A 179 -15.64 -11.79 7.21
C LEU A 179 -16.94 -11.16 6.67
N GLU A 180 -17.99 -11.96 6.51
CA GLU A 180 -19.32 -11.47 6.11
C GLU A 180 -19.86 -10.46 7.13
N ALA A 181 -19.80 -10.78 8.43
CA ALA A 181 -20.23 -9.85 9.48
C ALA A 181 -19.43 -8.53 9.45
N VAL A 182 -18.10 -8.62 9.35
CA VAL A 182 -17.23 -7.44 9.25
C VAL A 182 -17.57 -6.59 8.03
N CYS A 183 -17.77 -7.18 6.86
CA CYS A 183 -18.08 -6.41 5.67
C CYS A 183 -19.48 -5.76 5.75
N ASN A 184 -20.45 -6.42 6.39
CA ASN A 184 -21.75 -5.82 6.70
C ASN A 184 -21.64 -4.63 7.68
N GLU A 185 -20.72 -4.68 8.64
CA GLU A 185 -20.43 -3.54 9.52
C GLU A 185 -19.79 -2.38 8.75
N ILE A 186 -18.83 -2.67 7.85
CA ILE A 186 -18.20 -1.67 6.97
C ILE A 186 -19.23 -1.03 6.03
N ASP A 187 -20.21 -1.79 5.52
CA ASP A 187 -21.30 -1.24 4.71
C ASP A 187 -22.27 -0.35 5.51
N GLN A 188 -22.14 -0.28 6.84
CA GLN A 188 -22.88 0.67 7.65
C GLN A 188 -22.10 1.96 7.92
N TRP A 189 -20.79 1.99 7.62
CA TRP A 189 -19.94 3.14 7.89
C TRP A 189 -20.41 4.40 7.16
N PRO A 190 -20.22 5.59 7.76
CA PRO A 190 -20.37 6.85 7.03
C PRO A 190 -19.36 6.90 5.89
N SER A 191 -19.68 7.64 4.82
CA SER A 191 -18.70 7.86 3.74
C SER A 191 -17.50 8.67 4.26
N PRO A 192 -16.29 8.46 3.72
CA PRO A 192 -15.09 9.19 4.14
C PRO A 192 -15.20 10.63 3.62
N VAL A 193 -15.71 11.55 4.42
CA VAL A 193 -15.86 12.98 4.04
C VAL A 193 -14.67 13.78 4.56
N PRO A 194 -13.90 14.50 3.71
CA PRO A 194 -12.76 15.29 4.14
C PRO A 194 -13.13 16.31 5.20
N GLY A 195 -12.29 16.44 6.23
CA GLY A 195 -12.48 17.37 7.34
C GLY A 195 -13.43 16.87 8.43
N MET A 196 -14.04 15.69 8.29
CA MET A 196 -14.90 15.10 9.32
C MET A 196 -14.14 14.09 10.20
N THR A 197 -14.54 14.02 11.47
CA THR A 197 -14.19 12.91 12.37
C THR A 197 -15.29 11.88 12.32
N LEU A 198 -14.95 10.63 12.05
CA LEU A 198 -15.86 9.51 11.87
C LEU A 198 -15.61 8.46 12.94
N ASN A 199 -16.69 7.85 13.42
CA ASN A 199 -16.66 6.67 14.27
C ASN A 199 -17.00 5.48 13.39
N LEU A 200 -16.10 4.50 13.32
CA LEU A 200 -16.17 3.33 12.44
C LEU A 200 -16.26 2.07 13.32
N PRO A 201 -17.47 1.59 13.64
CA PRO A 201 -17.67 0.37 14.41
C PRO A 201 -17.19 -0.84 13.62
N VAL A 202 -16.39 -1.71 14.24
CA VAL A 202 -15.99 -3.00 13.68
C VAL A 202 -15.63 -3.97 14.79
N MET A 203 -16.08 -5.22 14.73
CA MET A 203 -15.68 -6.30 15.65
C MET A 203 -15.80 -5.91 17.14
N GLY A 204 -16.88 -5.21 17.51
CA GLY A 204 -17.12 -4.78 18.89
C GLY A 204 -16.24 -3.62 19.38
N VAL A 205 -15.37 -3.07 18.53
CA VAL A 205 -14.62 -1.83 18.80
C VAL A 205 -15.14 -0.69 17.92
N VAL A 206 -14.86 0.55 18.31
CA VAL A 206 -15.16 1.74 17.49
C VAL A 206 -13.84 2.43 17.17
N MET A 207 -13.43 2.43 15.91
CA MET A 207 -12.27 3.20 15.47
C MET A 207 -12.71 4.64 15.21
N GLN A 208 -12.12 5.60 15.93
CA GLN A 208 -12.35 7.01 15.69
C GLN A 208 -11.23 7.58 14.82
N VAL A 209 -11.60 8.16 13.68
CA VAL A 209 -10.65 8.64 12.67
C VAL A 209 -11.02 10.02 12.19
N ARG A 210 -10.03 10.87 11.89
CA ARG A 210 -10.25 12.13 11.18
C ARG A 210 -9.84 11.97 9.72
N ILE A 211 -10.74 12.31 8.80
CA ILE A 211 -10.42 12.36 7.37
C ILE A 211 -9.74 13.70 7.08
N PRO A 212 -8.49 13.71 6.56
CA PRO A 212 -7.79 14.94 6.25
C PRO A 212 -8.48 15.76 5.15
N THR A 213 -8.31 17.08 5.18
CA THR A 213 -8.79 18.02 4.16
C THR A 213 -7.70 18.98 3.72
N THR A 214 -7.82 19.55 2.52
CA THR A 214 -6.92 20.60 2.00
C THR A 214 -6.80 21.82 2.90
N ASN A 215 -7.80 22.05 3.76
CA ASN A 215 -7.84 23.17 4.71
C ASN A 215 -7.10 22.88 6.03
N ASP A 216 -6.64 21.66 6.26
CA ASP A 216 -5.89 21.32 7.46
C ASP A 216 -4.53 22.05 7.46
N LYS A 217 -4.17 22.65 8.60
CA LYS A 217 -2.88 23.34 8.74
C LYS A 217 -1.76 22.31 8.82
N LEU A 218 -0.68 22.53 8.05
CA LEU A 218 0.55 21.74 8.15
C LEU A 218 1.08 21.77 9.60
N GLY A 219 1.20 20.61 10.23
CA GLY A 219 1.65 20.49 11.63
C GLY A 219 0.61 20.90 12.68
N GLY A 220 -0.66 21.10 12.30
CA GLY A 220 -1.74 21.27 13.26
C GLY A 220 -1.92 19.99 14.07
N SER A 221 -1.78 20.08 15.41
CA SER A 221 -2.25 19.01 16.31
C SER A 221 -3.67 18.62 15.91
N PRO A 222 -4.03 17.31 15.88
CA PRO A 222 -5.39 16.90 15.56
C PRO A 222 -6.32 17.75 16.41
N LEU A 223 -7.22 18.49 15.75
CA LEU A 223 -8.13 19.42 16.40
C LEU A 223 -8.70 18.71 17.62
N ARG A 224 -8.34 19.20 18.83
CA ARG A 224 -8.97 18.75 20.05
C ARG A 224 -10.43 19.18 19.95
N GLN A 225 -11.29 18.32 19.44
CA GLN A 225 -12.72 18.56 19.43
C GLN A 225 -13.42 17.69 20.46
N SER A 226 -13.73 18.40 21.54
CA SER A 226 -14.82 18.27 22.48
C SER A 226 -16.03 17.50 21.93
N GLN A 227 -16.13 16.23 22.30
CA GLN A 227 -17.38 15.54 22.62
C GLN A 227 -17.02 14.28 23.43
N LYS A 228 -17.00 14.44 24.76
CA LYS A 228 -17.17 13.30 25.68
C LYS A 228 -18.62 12.85 25.57
N GLU A 229 -18.98 12.18 24.49
CA GLU A 229 -20.03 11.17 24.63
C GLU A 229 -19.36 10.00 25.35
N ASN A 230 -19.94 9.58 26.48
CA ASN A 230 -19.49 8.39 27.20
C ASN A 230 -19.80 7.14 26.37
N LEU A 231 -19.14 6.99 25.22
CA LEU A 231 -19.16 5.78 24.42
C LEU A 231 -18.35 4.75 25.22
N LEU A 232 -19.06 3.79 25.79
CA LEU A 232 -18.49 2.60 26.38
C LEU A 232 -18.72 1.45 25.38
N PRO A 233 -17.67 0.73 24.96
CA PRO A 233 -16.25 0.91 25.29
C PRO A 233 -15.63 2.16 24.64
N ALA A 234 -14.55 2.66 25.24
CA ALA A 234 -13.82 3.83 24.72
C ALA A 234 -13.32 3.56 23.30
N PRO A 235 -13.45 4.53 22.36
CA PRO A 235 -13.06 4.31 20.98
C PRO A 235 -11.54 4.18 20.83
N MET A 236 -11.12 3.34 19.89
CA MET A 236 -9.74 3.28 19.40
C MET A 236 -9.49 4.51 18.53
N VAL A 237 -8.82 5.52 19.07
CA VAL A 237 -8.51 6.75 18.33
C VAL A 237 -7.27 6.54 17.48
N LEU A 238 -7.39 6.66 16.15
CA LEU A 238 -6.24 6.71 15.26
C LEU A 238 -5.84 8.18 15.04
N PRO A 239 -4.60 8.58 15.41
CA PRO A 239 -4.18 9.97 15.27
C PRO A 239 -4.13 10.43 13.81
N THR A 240 -3.81 9.51 12.90
CA THR A 240 -3.77 9.72 11.45
C THR A 240 -4.24 8.46 10.74
N ILE A 241 -4.83 8.61 9.55
CA ILE A 241 -5.30 7.46 8.75
C ILE A 241 -4.28 6.98 7.70
N HIS A 242 -3.26 7.79 7.41
CA HIS A 242 -2.36 7.60 6.28
C HIS A 242 -0.88 7.78 6.62
N GLU A 243 -0.54 8.55 7.67
CA GLU A 243 0.85 8.83 7.98
C GLU A 243 1.56 7.60 8.53
N LEU A 244 2.79 7.41 8.07
CA LEU A 244 3.70 6.39 8.55
C LEU A 244 4.62 6.98 9.63
N ASP A 245 5.22 6.11 10.44
CA ASP A 245 6.33 6.51 11.30
C ASP A 245 7.59 6.76 10.44
N LEU A 246 7.71 7.99 9.92
CA LEU A 246 8.82 8.38 9.05
C LEU A 246 10.18 8.24 9.75
N PHE A 247 10.23 8.47 11.07
CA PHE A 247 11.48 8.30 11.82
C PHE A 247 11.90 6.85 11.82
N ARG A 248 10.99 5.92 12.13
CA ARG A 248 11.25 4.48 12.05
C ARG A 248 11.67 4.04 10.64
N CYS A 249 11.00 4.53 9.61
CA CYS A 249 11.32 4.21 8.21
C CYS A 249 12.71 4.71 7.79
N PHE A 250 13.09 5.92 8.21
CA PHE A 250 14.33 6.57 7.80
C PHE A 250 15.46 6.48 8.82
N GLN A 251 15.29 5.80 9.94
CA GLN A 251 16.29 5.74 11.01
C GLN A 251 17.66 5.28 10.50
N SER A 252 17.67 4.31 9.56
CA SER A 252 18.90 3.79 8.93
C SER A 252 19.43 4.63 7.77
N LEU A 253 18.64 5.61 7.31
CA LEU A 253 18.91 6.47 6.17
C LEU A 253 19.03 7.95 6.55
N LEU A 254 19.04 8.27 7.85
CA LEU A 254 18.88 9.63 8.36
C LEU A 254 19.93 10.60 7.79
N ILE A 255 21.18 10.15 7.67
CA ILE A 255 22.28 10.96 7.11
C ILE A 255 22.12 11.26 5.61
N HIS A 256 21.25 10.52 4.91
CA HIS A 256 20.99 10.66 3.48
C HIS A 256 19.64 11.32 3.20
N ILE A 257 18.89 11.74 4.23
CA ILE A 257 17.50 12.17 4.07
C ILE A 257 17.34 13.34 3.08
N GLN A 258 18.28 14.29 3.07
CA GLN A 258 18.30 15.42 2.14
C GLN A 258 18.41 14.93 0.68
N MET A 259 19.37 14.04 0.40
CA MET A 259 19.56 13.45 -0.93
C MET A 259 18.33 12.65 -1.33
N LEU A 260 17.76 11.85 -0.44
CA LEU A 260 16.55 11.07 -0.74
C LEU A 260 15.38 11.97 -1.11
N TRP A 261 15.17 13.05 -0.36
CA TRP A 261 14.16 14.06 -0.66
C TRP A 261 14.38 14.72 -2.04
N GLU A 262 15.62 15.04 -2.41
CA GLU A 262 15.98 15.55 -3.74
C GLU A 262 15.65 14.54 -4.85
N LEU A 263 15.99 13.26 -4.66
CA LEU A 263 15.65 12.20 -5.61
C LEU A 263 14.13 12.08 -5.81
N MET A 264 13.34 12.27 -4.75
CA MET A 264 11.88 12.24 -4.83
C MET A 264 11.33 13.43 -5.64
N LEU A 265 11.88 14.62 -5.46
CA LEU A 265 11.48 15.80 -6.23
C LEU A 265 11.85 15.69 -7.71
N LEU A 266 13.01 15.11 -8.01
CA LEU A 266 13.50 14.93 -9.38
C LEU A 266 12.88 13.73 -10.10
N GLY A 267 12.20 12.84 -9.36
CA GLY A 267 11.61 11.62 -9.93
C GLY A 267 12.68 10.61 -10.36
N GLU A 268 13.82 10.60 -9.69
CA GLU A 268 14.93 9.70 -10.03
C GLU A 268 14.57 8.23 -9.76
N PRO A 269 15.07 7.28 -10.58
CA PRO A 269 14.83 5.85 -10.36
C PRO A 269 15.52 5.34 -9.09
N VAL A 270 14.74 4.77 -8.14
CA VAL A 270 15.27 4.28 -6.86
C VAL A 270 14.81 2.85 -6.59
N VAL A 271 15.74 1.97 -6.21
CA VAL A 271 15.43 0.61 -5.74
C VAL A 271 15.73 0.48 -4.26
N ILE A 272 14.73 0.08 -3.47
CA ILE A 272 14.85 -0.26 -2.06
C ILE A 272 14.92 -1.79 -1.92
N MET A 273 16.08 -2.31 -1.55
CA MET A 273 16.26 -3.71 -1.17
C MET A 273 16.08 -3.83 0.33
N ALA A 274 14.97 -4.42 0.76
CA ALA A 274 14.57 -4.50 2.16
C ALA A 274 14.64 -5.95 2.70
N PRO A 275 14.75 -6.13 4.02
CA PRO A 275 14.79 -7.47 4.63
C PRO A 275 13.41 -8.13 4.76
N SER A 276 12.32 -7.35 4.63
CA SER A 276 10.95 -7.85 4.69
C SER A 276 9.99 -6.99 3.85
N PRO A 277 8.82 -7.53 3.44
CA PRO A 277 7.81 -6.78 2.69
C PRO A 277 7.29 -5.57 3.47
N THR A 278 7.22 -5.67 4.80
CA THR A 278 6.87 -4.55 5.69
C THR A 278 7.83 -3.39 5.49
N VAL A 279 9.14 -3.62 5.70
CA VAL A 279 10.16 -2.57 5.57
C VAL A 279 10.20 -2.04 4.14
N SER A 280 10.06 -2.91 3.13
CA SER A 280 9.97 -2.50 1.73
C SER A 280 8.85 -1.49 1.51
N SER A 281 7.62 -1.89 1.83
CA SER A 281 6.43 -1.10 1.53
C SER A 281 6.35 0.18 2.34
N GLU A 282 6.69 0.13 3.63
CA GLU A 282 6.75 1.31 4.49
C GLU A 282 7.81 2.31 4.03
N THR A 283 9.03 1.87 3.69
CA THR A 283 10.07 2.81 3.25
C THR A 283 9.72 3.47 1.92
N VAL A 284 9.19 2.73 0.95
CA VAL A 284 8.78 3.32 -0.34
C VAL A 284 7.65 4.33 -0.14
N LEU A 285 6.63 4.00 0.65
CA LEU A 285 5.53 4.91 0.94
C LEU A 285 6.01 6.14 1.74
N ALA A 286 6.94 5.95 2.68
CA ALA A 286 7.58 7.04 3.42
C ALA A 286 8.34 8.00 2.49
N LEU A 287 9.12 7.46 1.54
CA LEU A 287 9.82 8.23 0.52
C LEU A 287 8.85 9.06 -0.31
N VAL A 288 7.80 8.44 -0.84
CA VAL A 288 6.74 9.14 -1.59
C VAL A 288 6.09 10.25 -0.76
N SER A 289 5.84 10.00 0.53
CA SER A 289 5.22 10.98 1.43
C SER A 289 6.16 12.11 1.88
N SER A 290 7.48 11.94 1.72
CA SER A 290 8.48 12.91 2.21
C SER A 290 8.44 14.27 1.49
N ILE A 291 7.84 14.32 0.31
CA ILE A 291 7.63 15.55 -0.46
C ILE A 291 6.23 16.16 -0.25
N SER A 292 5.43 15.59 0.64
CA SER A 292 4.13 16.18 1.03
C SER A 292 4.31 17.66 1.42
N PRO A 293 3.43 18.58 0.96
CA PRO A 293 2.12 18.35 0.36
C PRO A 293 2.12 18.14 -1.17
N LEU A 294 3.27 17.99 -1.81
CA LEU A 294 3.34 17.75 -3.25
C LEU A 294 2.89 16.32 -3.59
N LYS A 295 2.19 16.17 -4.73
CA LYS A 295 1.88 14.86 -5.29
C LYS A 295 3.13 14.29 -5.95
N TYR A 296 3.51 13.08 -5.56
CA TYR A 296 4.50 12.31 -6.32
C TYR A 296 3.88 11.85 -7.64
N CYS A 297 4.43 12.32 -8.76
CA CYS A 297 3.86 12.10 -10.10
C CYS A 297 4.49 10.93 -10.87
N CYS A 298 5.62 10.41 -10.39
CA CYS A 298 6.25 9.23 -10.98
C CYS A 298 5.61 7.96 -10.43
N ASP A 299 5.96 6.80 -11.02
CA ASP A 299 5.41 5.54 -10.56
C ASP A 299 6.13 5.02 -9.30
N PHE A 300 5.48 4.17 -8.54
CA PHE A 300 6.10 3.50 -7.40
C PHE A 300 5.40 2.17 -7.08
N ARG A 301 6.20 1.22 -6.60
CA ARG A 301 5.77 -0.10 -6.15
C ARG A 301 6.25 -0.30 -4.72
N PRO A 302 5.37 -0.14 -3.71
CA PRO A 302 5.76 -0.35 -2.32
C PRO A 302 6.33 -1.76 -2.08
N TYR A 303 5.74 -2.74 -2.77
CA TYR A 303 6.23 -4.09 -2.80
C TYR A 303 6.15 -4.63 -4.23
N PHE A 304 7.31 -4.95 -4.80
CA PHE A 304 7.49 -5.41 -6.17
C PHE A 304 8.13 -6.80 -6.17
N THR A 305 7.53 -7.72 -6.92
CA THR A 305 7.96 -9.11 -6.98
C THR A 305 8.27 -9.52 -8.42
N ILE A 306 8.91 -10.66 -8.58
CA ILE A 306 9.18 -11.25 -9.91
C ILE A 306 7.90 -11.62 -10.69
N HIS A 307 6.76 -11.64 -10.00
CA HIS A 307 5.45 -12.00 -10.54
C HIS A 307 4.59 -10.76 -10.84
N ASP A 308 5.10 -9.55 -10.63
CA ASP A 308 4.40 -8.33 -11.05
C ASP A 308 4.15 -8.37 -12.56
N SER A 309 2.95 -7.97 -12.98
CA SER A 309 2.57 -7.98 -14.39
C SER A 309 3.42 -7.05 -15.26
N GLU A 310 4.03 -6.03 -14.66
CA GLU A 310 4.91 -5.05 -15.29
C GLU A 310 6.39 -5.39 -15.06
N PHE A 311 6.70 -6.60 -14.58
CA PHE A 311 8.07 -7.02 -14.29
C PHE A 311 9.02 -6.83 -15.48
N LYS A 312 8.60 -7.21 -16.69
CA LYS A 312 9.40 -7.06 -17.91
C LYS A 312 9.67 -5.60 -18.28
N GLU A 313 8.73 -4.70 -17.99
CA GLU A 313 8.84 -3.27 -18.26
C GLU A 313 9.96 -2.65 -17.40
N TYR A 314 9.99 -2.96 -16.11
CA TYR A 314 11.00 -2.40 -15.21
C TYR A 314 12.37 -3.09 -15.28
N THR A 315 12.44 -4.33 -15.77
CA THR A 315 13.69 -5.11 -15.77
C THR A 315 14.41 -5.16 -17.12
N THR A 316 13.81 -4.57 -18.17
CA THR A 316 14.47 -4.50 -19.48
C THR A 316 15.77 -3.69 -19.41
N ARG A 317 16.81 -4.17 -20.10
CA ARG A 317 18.13 -3.50 -20.18
C ARG A 317 18.30 -2.68 -21.45
N THR A 318 17.30 -2.67 -22.33
CA THR A 318 17.38 -1.98 -23.62
C THR A 318 17.05 -0.50 -23.52
N GLN A 319 16.54 -0.04 -22.38
CA GLN A 319 16.10 1.34 -22.15
C GLN A 319 16.72 1.86 -20.85
N ALA A 320 16.76 3.18 -20.71
CA ALA A 320 17.10 3.80 -19.44
C ALA A 320 16.09 3.37 -18.36
N PRO A 321 16.51 3.23 -17.10
CA PRO A 321 15.58 2.95 -16.01
C PRO A 321 14.44 3.98 -16.00
N PRO A 322 13.18 3.53 -15.93
CA PRO A 322 12.05 4.45 -15.86
C PRO A 322 12.05 5.19 -14.52
N ASN A 323 11.41 6.35 -14.48
CA ASN A 323 11.21 7.13 -13.25
C ASN A 323 10.24 6.39 -12.33
N VAL A 324 10.79 5.50 -11.48
CA VAL A 324 10.02 4.65 -10.58
C VAL A 324 10.79 4.34 -9.30
N ILE A 325 10.04 4.20 -8.20
CA ILE A 325 10.56 3.66 -6.94
C ILE A 325 10.11 2.22 -6.78
N LEU A 326 11.03 1.28 -6.61
CA LEU A 326 10.73 -0.14 -6.44
C LEU A 326 11.20 -0.64 -5.09
N GLY A 327 10.27 -1.13 -4.27
CA GLY A 327 10.58 -1.87 -3.05
C GLY A 327 10.62 -3.37 -3.31
N VAL A 328 11.74 -4.02 -3.00
CA VAL A 328 11.96 -5.45 -3.25
C VAL A 328 12.56 -6.15 -2.04
N THR A 329 12.28 -7.44 -1.90
CA THR A 329 12.90 -8.28 -0.86
C THR A 329 13.79 -9.38 -1.43
N ASN A 330 13.51 -9.87 -2.64
CA ASN A 330 14.27 -10.97 -3.21
C ASN A 330 15.70 -10.58 -3.65
N PRO A 331 16.74 -11.27 -3.15
CA PRO A 331 18.13 -11.07 -3.59
C PRO A 331 18.36 -11.22 -5.09
N PHE A 332 17.46 -11.90 -5.82
CA PHE A 332 17.43 -11.93 -7.28
C PHE A 332 17.58 -10.51 -7.88
N PHE A 333 16.92 -9.52 -7.29
CA PHE A 333 16.92 -8.14 -7.77
C PHE A 333 18.29 -7.44 -7.66
N ILE A 334 19.22 -7.97 -6.86
CA ILE A 334 20.59 -7.44 -6.74
C ILE A 334 21.27 -7.43 -8.11
N LYS A 335 21.17 -8.53 -8.87
CA LYS A 335 21.76 -8.63 -10.20
C LYS A 335 20.91 -7.95 -11.26
N THR A 336 19.59 -7.96 -11.08
CA THR A 336 18.63 -7.37 -12.02
C THR A 336 18.83 -5.86 -12.13
N PHE A 337 18.95 -5.18 -10.99
CA PHE A 337 19.07 -3.72 -10.90
C PHE A 337 20.49 -3.21 -10.61
N GLN A 338 21.53 -4.03 -10.83
CA GLN A 338 22.91 -3.66 -10.49
C GLN A 338 23.46 -2.41 -11.20
N TYR A 339 22.82 -1.99 -12.30
CA TYR A 339 23.19 -0.81 -13.09
C TYR A 339 22.25 0.37 -12.91
N TRP A 340 21.26 0.27 -12.02
CA TRP A 340 20.39 1.40 -11.70
C TRP A 340 21.15 2.47 -10.92
N PRO A 341 20.79 3.76 -11.09
CA PRO A 341 21.55 4.87 -10.52
C PRO A 341 21.50 4.89 -8.99
N HIS A 342 20.36 4.54 -8.39
CA HIS A 342 20.15 4.58 -6.95
C HIS A 342 19.62 3.26 -6.43
N VAL A 343 20.47 2.54 -5.66
CA VAL A 343 20.11 1.28 -5.00
C VAL A 343 20.41 1.39 -3.52
N ILE A 344 19.36 1.31 -2.70
CA ILE A 344 19.42 1.42 -1.25
C ILE A 344 19.21 0.03 -0.67
N ARG A 345 20.11 -0.42 0.21
CA ARG A 345 20.00 -1.71 0.89
C ARG A 345 19.73 -1.47 2.36
N LEU A 346 18.60 -1.96 2.83
CA LEU A 346 18.15 -1.86 4.21
C LEU A 346 18.38 -3.18 4.93
N GLY A 347 18.79 -3.07 6.19
CA GLY A 347 19.12 -4.22 7.02
C GLY A 347 20.50 -4.81 6.69
N GLU A 348 21.28 -5.08 7.73
CA GLU A 348 22.43 -5.95 7.61
C GLU A 348 21.94 -7.40 7.49
N LEU A 349 22.40 -8.13 6.45
CA LEU A 349 22.68 -9.54 6.64
C LEU A 349 23.60 -9.60 7.87
N LYS A 350 23.13 -10.15 8.99
CA LYS A 350 24.00 -10.52 10.12
C LYS A 350 25.05 -11.52 9.62
N MET A 351 26.09 -11.02 8.98
CA MET A 351 27.39 -11.64 8.94
C MET A 351 28.09 -11.11 10.18
N SER A 352 28.06 -11.89 11.24
CA SER A 352 28.87 -11.68 12.43
C SER A 352 30.34 -11.59 12.03
N VAL A 353 30.85 -10.38 11.80
CA VAL A 353 32.25 -10.04 12.02
C VAL A 353 32.29 -8.63 12.60
N SER A 354 32.45 -8.60 13.92
CA SER A 354 32.80 -7.43 14.70
C SER A 354 34.00 -6.71 14.05
N LEU A 355 33.79 -5.47 13.61
CA LEU A 355 34.88 -4.53 13.26
C LEU A 355 35.02 -3.46 14.34
N SER A 356 35.14 -3.92 15.58
CA SER A 356 35.68 -3.12 16.68
C SER A 356 36.61 -3.97 17.55
N HIS A 357 37.71 -4.44 16.95
CA HIS A 357 38.98 -4.70 17.62
C HIS A 357 39.97 -5.20 16.58
N VAL A 358 41.08 -4.48 16.37
CA VAL A 358 42.47 -4.99 16.37
C VAL A 358 43.37 -3.81 15.96
N LEU A 359 43.89 -3.12 16.97
CA LEU A 359 45.29 -2.70 16.98
C LEU A 359 46.01 -3.58 18.01
N CYS A 360 47.24 -4.00 17.68
CA CYS A 360 48.23 -4.72 18.49
C CYS A 360 48.18 -6.28 18.53
N ARG A 361 48.78 -6.90 17.49
CA ARG A 361 49.95 -7.84 17.46
C ARG A 361 50.05 -9.06 18.45
N PRO A 362 50.91 -10.07 18.17
CA PRO A 362 50.59 -11.35 17.51
C PRO A 362 50.80 -12.59 18.41
N MET A 363 50.25 -13.77 18.05
CA MET A 363 50.89 -15.09 18.25
C MET A 363 50.09 -16.22 17.55
N LYS A 364 50.87 -17.20 17.08
CA LYS A 364 50.62 -18.44 16.30
C LYS A 364 49.32 -19.22 16.55
N GLY A 365 48.79 -19.85 15.49
CA GLY A 365 48.01 -21.10 15.61
C GLY A 365 46.90 -21.32 14.56
N ASP A 366 47.23 -22.07 13.52
CA ASP A 366 46.42 -22.91 12.59
C ASP A 366 45.05 -22.50 12.02
N LEU A 367 44.99 -22.58 10.68
CA LEU A 367 43.91 -22.28 9.76
C LEU A 367 43.28 -23.58 9.19
N PRO A 368 41.95 -23.66 8.97
CA PRO A 368 41.41 -24.45 7.87
C PRO A 368 41.04 -23.60 6.64
N LYS A 369 41.17 -24.25 5.48
CA LYS A 369 41.37 -23.65 4.15
C LYS A 369 40.11 -23.01 3.52
N GLN A 370 40.37 -21.82 2.98
CA GLN A 370 39.70 -21.05 1.91
C GLN A 370 38.58 -21.70 1.07
N LEU A 371 37.51 -20.91 0.86
CA LEU A 371 36.83 -20.78 -0.43
C LEU A 371 37.07 -19.36 -0.97
N LYS A 372 37.88 -19.26 -2.02
CA LYS A 372 38.24 -18.02 -2.73
C LYS A 372 37.09 -17.56 -3.62
N VAL A 373 36.57 -16.35 -3.39
CA VAL A 373 35.85 -15.58 -4.41
C VAL A 373 36.67 -14.34 -4.74
N LYS A 374 36.93 -14.17 -6.04
CA LYS A 374 37.78 -13.12 -6.63
C LYS A 374 37.23 -11.73 -6.30
N LYS A 375 38.10 -10.89 -5.73
CA LYS A 375 37.93 -9.44 -5.62
C LYS A 375 37.90 -8.84 -7.03
N LEU A 376 36.84 -8.10 -7.37
CA LEU A 376 36.89 -7.12 -8.46
C LEU A 376 36.49 -5.75 -7.91
N ALA A 377 37.32 -4.78 -8.26
CA ALA A 377 37.38 -3.44 -7.72
C ALA A 377 36.35 -2.48 -8.35
N LYS A 378 36.15 -1.35 -7.63
CA LYS A 378 35.49 -0.09 -7.99
C LYS A 378 33.97 -0.03 -7.80
N LEU A 379 33.58 0.15 -6.53
CA LEU A 379 32.43 0.95 -6.13
C LEU A 379 32.90 2.43 -6.14
N LYS A 380 32.19 3.34 -6.81
CA LYS A 380 32.40 4.79 -6.62
C LYS A 380 31.58 5.21 -5.40
N THR A 381 32.21 5.18 -4.24
CA THR A 381 31.71 5.82 -3.02
C THR A 381 32.37 7.19 -2.90
N LEU A 382 31.57 8.24 -2.71
CA LEU A 382 32.06 9.52 -2.21
C LEU A 382 32.50 9.31 -0.76
N ASP A 383 33.80 9.37 -0.50
CA ASP A 383 34.35 9.57 0.84
C ASP A 383 34.36 11.08 1.12
N THR A 384 33.63 11.52 2.15
CA THR A 384 33.74 12.87 2.71
C THR A 384 34.88 12.88 3.73
N LYS A 385 35.99 13.54 3.38
CA LYS A 385 36.91 14.14 4.35
C LYS A 385 36.59 15.62 4.48
N SER A 386 36.12 16.03 5.64
CA SER A 386 36.66 17.15 6.43
C SER A 386 36.07 17.08 7.83
#